data_AF-A0A1X3P9M6-F1
#
_entry.id   AF-A0A1X3P9M6-F1
#
_cell.length_a   1.000
_cell.length_b   1.000
_cell.length_c   1.000
_cell.angle_alpha   90.00
_cell.angle_beta   90.00
_cell.angle_gamma   90.00
#
_symmetry.space_group_name_H-M   'P 1'
#
loop_
_entity.id
_entity.type
_entity.pdbx_description
1 polymer ?
#
loop_
_entity_poly.entity_id
_entity_poly.type
_entity_poly.pdbx_seq_one_letter_code
_entity_poly.pdbx_strand_id
1 'polypeptide(L)'
;MTRRTMTLIVADATIHTSPGQTRRGDLQASGAVIGGQEVPADQSMLIEAAGCSVVPLLVDTVFETASPPAAESFDLMAGHPATFAVIRGTADTSAIRNMLVVSPRDLVAVVVHGELVVRQGQPVRPAGIDGLSAGDARLGAWTDPRRDMTQYLTADGRYSETRSGRRNAYTGRFWLDEDRITYLDDTGFWAFGQYHDGTLHHAGFVLQK
;
A
#
# COMPACT_ATOMS: atom_id res chain seq x y z
N MET A 1 15.49 -20.39 -9.76
CA MET A 1 14.29 -20.84 -9.01
C MET A 1 13.12 -19.98 -9.47
N THR A 2 12.19 -20.56 -10.22
CA THR A 2 10.99 -19.87 -10.68
C THR A 2 10.14 -19.56 -9.45
N ARG A 3 9.89 -18.27 -9.13
CA ARG A 3 8.93 -17.88 -8.09
C ARG A 3 7.62 -18.59 -8.43
N ARG A 4 7.19 -19.50 -7.56
CA ARG A 4 5.91 -20.19 -7.73
C ARG A 4 4.84 -19.11 -7.58
N THR A 5 4.03 -18.89 -8.62
CA THR A 5 2.94 -17.92 -8.59
C THR A 5 2.03 -18.28 -7.43
N MET A 6 2.08 -17.47 -6.38
CA MET A 6 1.28 -17.68 -5.19
C MET A 6 -0.10 -17.12 -5.46
N THR A 7 -1.13 -17.93 -5.20
CA THR A 7 -2.52 -17.46 -5.23
C THR A 7 -2.93 -17.07 -3.82
N LEU A 8 -3.60 -15.95 -3.68
CA LEU A 8 -4.17 -15.44 -2.43
C LEU A 8 -5.66 -15.21 -2.62
N ILE A 9 -6.47 -15.62 -1.63
CA ILE A 9 -7.91 -15.43 -1.61
C ILE A 9 -8.28 -14.66 -0.35
N VAL A 10 -8.96 -13.53 -0.53
CA VAL A 10 -9.65 -12.82 0.54
C VAL A 10 -11.12 -13.24 0.51
N ALA A 11 -11.57 -13.92 1.56
CA ALA A 11 -12.89 -14.54 1.59
C ALA A 11 -13.92 -13.72 2.39
N ASP A 12 -15.15 -13.67 1.88
CA ASP A 12 -16.33 -13.06 2.53
C ASP A 12 -16.17 -11.58 2.93
N ALA A 13 -15.62 -10.76 2.03
CA ALA A 13 -15.37 -9.35 2.30
C ALA A 13 -16.33 -8.40 1.57
N THR A 14 -16.36 -7.14 2.00
CA THR A 14 -16.87 -6.02 1.20
C THR A 14 -15.74 -5.44 0.38
N ILE A 15 -15.72 -5.69 -0.93
CA ILE A 15 -14.64 -5.30 -1.84
C ILE A 15 -14.98 -3.96 -2.46
N HIS A 16 -14.14 -2.96 -2.25
CA HIS A 16 -14.16 -1.69 -2.98
C HIS A 16 -13.52 -1.91 -4.35
N THR A 17 -14.33 -2.19 -5.37
CA THR A 17 -13.83 -2.41 -6.75
C THR A 17 -13.26 -1.13 -7.35
N SER A 18 -13.79 0.01 -6.93
CA SER A 18 -13.18 1.34 -7.01
C SER A 18 -13.46 2.06 -5.68
N PRO A 19 -12.86 3.22 -5.39
CA PRO A 19 -13.05 3.88 -4.09
C PRO A 19 -14.52 4.07 -3.68
N GLY A 20 -15.41 4.33 -4.63
CA GLY A 20 -16.83 4.59 -4.37
C GLY A 20 -17.80 3.45 -4.70
N GLN A 21 -17.32 2.32 -5.23
CA GLN A 21 -18.17 1.20 -5.62
C GLN A 21 -17.77 -0.05 -4.85
N THR A 22 -18.78 -0.79 -4.35
CA THR A 22 -18.54 -2.00 -3.56
C THR A 22 -19.32 -3.19 -4.07
N ARG A 23 -18.77 -4.38 -3.86
CA ARG A 23 -19.47 -5.67 -3.97
C ARG A 23 -19.12 -6.56 -2.78
N ARG A 24 -19.99 -7.50 -2.43
CA ARG A 24 -19.65 -8.56 -1.46
C ARG A 24 -19.14 -9.81 -2.15
N GLY A 25 -18.29 -10.55 -1.46
CA GLY A 25 -17.79 -11.86 -1.88
C GLY A 25 -16.28 -11.93 -1.80
N ASP A 26 -15.71 -12.79 -2.64
CA ASP A 26 -14.28 -13.11 -2.59
C ASP A 26 -13.49 -12.25 -3.60
N LEU A 27 -12.24 -11.95 -3.21
CA LEU A 27 -11.24 -11.36 -4.08
C LEU A 27 -10.06 -12.30 -4.20
N GLN A 28 -9.64 -12.58 -5.43
CA GLN A 28 -8.51 -13.47 -5.70
C GLN A 28 -7.38 -12.67 -6.31
N ALA A 29 -6.16 -12.91 -5.85
CA ALA A 29 -4.93 -12.44 -6.45
C ALA A 29 -4.15 -13.66 -6.96
N SER A 30 -3.80 -13.65 -8.25
CA SER A 30 -3.08 -14.73 -8.92
C SER A 30 -1.74 -14.18 -9.40
N GLY A 31 -0.70 -14.34 -8.58
CA GLY A 31 0.52 -13.57 -8.78
C GLY A 31 0.25 -12.08 -8.58
N ALA A 32 0.81 -11.22 -9.44
CA ALA A 32 0.77 -9.78 -9.24
C ALA A 32 -0.57 -9.08 -9.58
N VAL A 33 -1.57 -9.83 -10.07
CA VAL A 33 -2.83 -9.27 -10.55
C VAL A 33 -4.04 -9.89 -9.88
N ILE A 34 -5.15 -9.15 -9.84
CA ILE A 34 -6.44 -9.67 -9.45
C ILE A 34 -6.88 -10.74 -10.47
N GLY A 35 -7.22 -11.92 -9.96
CA GLY A 35 -7.66 -13.07 -10.75
C GLY A 35 -9.09 -12.89 -11.28
N GLY A 36 -9.34 -13.44 -12.46
CA GLY A 36 -10.68 -13.49 -13.08
C GLY A 36 -11.31 -14.89 -13.10
N GLN A 37 -10.64 -15.90 -12.54
CA GLN A 37 -11.10 -17.28 -12.49
C GLN A 37 -10.95 -17.80 -11.07
N GLU A 38 -11.91 -18.62 -10.63
CA GLU A 38 -11.84 -19.25 -9.30
C GLU A 38 -10.68 -20.25 -9.24
N VAL A 39 -9.75 -19.99 -8.33
CA VAL A 39 -8.72 -20.94 -7.93
C VAL A 39 -9.17 -21.65 -6.66
N PRO A 40 -9.03 -22.99 -6.59
CA PRO A 40 -9.32 -23.74 -5.36
C PRO A 40 -8.57 -23.22 -4.12
N ALA A 41 -9.28 -23.15 -2.99
CA ALA A 41 -8.74 -22.61 -1.73
C ALA A 41 -7.59 -23.45 -1.14
N ASP A 42 -7.55 -24.76 -1.41
CA ASP A 42 -6.50 -25.68 -0.96
C ASP A 42 -5.13 -25.42 -1.61
N GLN A 43 -5.11 -24.64 -2.69
CA GLN A 43 -3.90 -24.23 -3.42
C GLN A 43 -3.56 -22.74 -3.22
N SER A 44 -4.27 -22.07 -2.31
CA SER A 44 -4.21 -20.63 -2.13
C SER A 44 -3.95 -20.25 -0.67
N MET A 45 -3.31 -19.10 -0.45
CA MET A 45 -3.28 -18.48 0.87
C MET A 45 -4.62 -17.83 1.16
N LEU A 46 -5.30 -18.29 2.21
CA LEU A 46 -6.60 -17.76 2.62
C LEU A 46 -6.46 -16.63 3.66
N ILE A 47 -7.20 -15.54 3.42
CA ILE A 47 -7.44 -14.43 4.34
C ILE A 47 -8.93 -14.38 4.64
N GLU A 48 -9.30 -14.83 5.84
CA GLU A 48 -10.65 -14.73 6.37
C GLU A 48 -11.01 -13.26 6.62
N ALA A 49 -11.99 -12.73 5.90
CA ALA A 49 -12.32 -11.31 5.89
C ALA A 49 -13.82 -11.03 6.08
N ALA A 50 -14.53 -11.97 6.70
CA ALA A 50 -15.89 -11.76 7.19
C ALA A 50 -15.98 -10.46 8.01
N GLY A 51 -16.88 -9.56 7.62
CA GLY A 51 -17.06 -8.25 8.26
C GLY A 51 -15.93 -7.24 8.02
N CYS A 52 -15.06 -7.48 7.03
CA CYS A 52 -13.97 -6.59 6.64
C CYS A 52 -14.23 -5.94 5.28
N SER A 53 -13.55 -4.82 5.02
CA SER A 53 -13.47 -4.15 3.73
C SER A 53 -12.13 -4.45 3.06
N VAL A 54 -12.16 -4.80 1.77
CA VAL A 54 -10.96 -4.77 0.91
C VAL A 54 -10.92 -3.43 0.19
N VAL A 55 -9.85 -2.67 0.40
CA VAL A 55 -9.71 -1.31 -0.12
C VAL A 55 -8.50 -1.20 -1.05
N PRO A 56 -8.63 -0.55 -2.22
CA PRO A 56 -7.47 -0.28 -3.06
C PRO A 56 -6.53 0.68 -2.32
N LEU A 57 -5.21 0.47 -2.45
CA LEU A 57 -4.21 1.40 -1.92
C LEU A 57 -4.01 2.58 -2.87
N LEU A 58 -5.08 3.36 -3.05
CA LEU A 58 -5.10 4.55 -3.89
C LEU A 58 -4.16 5.63 -3.33
N VAL A 59 -3.42 6.27 -4.24
CA VAL A 59 -2.59 7.45 -3.95
C VAL A 59 -3.00 8.55 -4.94
N ASP A 60 -4.02 9.34 -4.60
CA ASP A 60 -4.76 10.20 -5.55
C ASP A 60 -3.87 11.24 -6.27
N THR A 61 -2.84 11.74 -5.59
CA THR A 61 -1.92 12.75 -6.16
C THR A 61 -1.14 12.28 -7.40
N VAL A 62 -1.07 10.97 -7.69
CA VAL A 62 -0.42 10.48 -8.93
C VAL A 62 -1.19 10.92 -10.18
N PHE A 63 -2.50 11.20 -10.06
CA PHE A 63 -3.34 11.68 -11.15
C PHE A 63 -3.16 13.17 -11.46
N GLU A 64 -2.47 13.91 -10.60
CA GLU A 64 -2.13 15.32 -10.81
C GLU A 64 -0.81 15.50 -11.60
N THR A 65 -0.15 14.41 -11.96
CA THR A 65 1.13 14.42 -12.68
C THR A 65 0.96 14.70 -14.17
N ALA A 66 2.05 15.04 -14.86
CA ALA A 66 2.02 15.32 -16.30
C ALA A 66 1.72 14.09 -17.16
N SER A 67 1.99 12.90 -16.63
CA SER A 67 1.72 11.60 -17.27
C SER A 67 1.09 10.67 -16.24
N PRO A 68 -0.20 10.88 -15.92
CA PRO A 68 -0.88 10.09 -14.90
C PRO A 68 -1.06 8.64 -15.38
N PRO A 69 -1.13 7.67 -14.46
CA PRO A 69 -1.54 6.32 -14.82
C PRO A 69 -3.00 6.31 -15.31
N ALA A 70 -3.44 5.18 -15.88
CA ALA A 70 -4.84 5.01 -16.25
C ALA A 70 -5.75 5.20 -15.02
N ALA A 71 -6.94 5.78 -15.21
CA ALA A 71 -7.85 6.17 -14.12
C ALA A 71 -8.25 4.98 -13.23
N GLU A 72 -8.33 3.81 -13.85
CA GLU A 72 -8.70 2.51 -13.27
C GLU A 72 -7.50 1.72 -12.73
N SER A 73 -6.29 2.26 -12.76
CA SER A 73 -5.04 1.55 -12.37
C SER A 73 -5.01 1.04 -10.92
N PHE A 74 -5.91 1.53 -10.07
CA PHE A 74 -6.06 1.10 -8.68
C PHE A 74 -7.34 0.28 -8.45
N ASP A 75 -8.19 0.13 -9.47
CA ASP A 75 -9.43 -0.63 -9.32
C ASP A 75 -9.14 -2.11 -9.10
N LEU A 76 -9.88 -2.74 -8.19
CA LEU A 76 -9.72 -4.16 -7.84
C LEU A 76 -10.51 -5.04 -8.81
N MET A 77 -10.14 -4.99 -10.08
CA MET A 77 -10.75 -5.71 -11.20
C MET A 77 -9.79 -6.73 -11.81
N ALA A 78 -10.33 -7.77 -12.44
CA ALA A 78 -9.53 -8.82 -13.07
C ALA A 78 -8.49 -8.23 -14.05
N GLY A 79 -7.23 -8.66 -13.89
CA GLY A 79 -6.10 -8.18 -14.69
C GLY A 79 -5.42 -6.90 -14.16
N HIS A 80 -6.01 -6.21 -13.18
CA HIS A 80 -5.37 -5.06 -12.53
C HIS A 80 -4.41 -5.49 -11.41
N PRO A 81 -3.48 -4.62 -10.98
CA PRO A 81 -2.55 -4.93 -9.90
C PRO A 81 -3.26 -5.39 -8.63
N ALA A 82 -2.77 -6.48 -8.03
CA ALA A 82 -3.25 -6.98 -6.75
C ALA A 82 -2.63 -6.18 -5.59
N THR A 83 -3.06 -4.92 -5.46
CA THR A 83 -2.53 -3.99 -4.47
C THR A 83 -3.66 -3.37 -3.64
N PHE A 84 -3.85 -3.87 -2.42
CA PHE A 84 -4.98 -3.53 -1.54
C PHE A 84 -4.66 -3.76 -0.06
N ALA A 85 -5.44 -3.14 0.81
CA ALA A 85 -5.51 -3.49 2.23
C ALA A 85 -6.81 -4.20 2.56
N VAL A 86 -6.78 -5.09 3.55
CA VAL A 86 -7.96 -5.69 4.18
C VAL A 86 -8.07 -5.08 5.56
N ILE A 87 -9.16 -4.36 5.81
CA ILE A 87 -9.39 -3.63 7.07
C ILE A 87 -10.68 -4.10 7.73
N ARG A 88 -10.70 -4.12 9.07
CA ARG A 88 -11.90 -4.49 9.84
C ARG A 88 -12.97 -3.41 9.70
N GLY A 89 -14.22 -3.83 9.57
CA GLY A 89 -15.35 -2.91 9.44
C GLY A 89 -15.45 -2.31 8.04
N THR A 90 -16.04 -1.12 7.95
CA THR A 90 -16.29 -0.40 6.70
C THR A 90 -15.20 0.63 6.42
N ALA A 91 -14.85 0.82 5.15
CA ALA A 91 -14.05 1.95 4.70
C ALA A 91 -14.93 3.03 4.05
N ASP A 92 -14.66 4.29 4.35
CA ASP A 92 -15.31 5.41 3.66
C ASP A 92 -14.50 5.82 2.41
N THR A 93 -15.22 6.25 1.37
CA THR A 93 -14.61 6.69 0.10
C THR A 93 -13.61 7.83 0.28
N SER A 94 -13.85 8.71 1.26
CA SER A 94 -12.98 9.86 1.53
C SER A 94 -11.63 9.41 2.10
N ALA A 95 -11.62 8.45 3.02
CA ALA A 95 -10.40 7.84 3.54
C ALA A 95 -9.61 7.13 2.43
N ILE A 96 -10.29 6.39 1.55
CA ILE A 96 -9.64 5.71 0.41
C ILE A 96 -8.95 6.71 -0.52
N ARG A 97 -9.59 7.86 -0.80
CA ARG A 97 -9.04 8.88 -1.72
C ARG A 97 -7.99 9.78 -1.09
N ASN A 98 -8.25 10.28 0.10
CA ASN A 98 -7.42 11.34 0.69
C ASN A 98 -6.20 10.77 1.42
N MET A 99 -6.42 9.87 2.37
CA MET A 99 -5.35 9.26 3.15
C MET A 99 -5.88 8.06 3.94
N LEU A 100 -5.50 6.86 3.51
CA LEU A 100 -5.76 5.66 4.28
C LEU A 100 -4.71 5.51 5.37
N VAL A 101 -5.11 5.72 6.62
CA VAL A 101 -4.32 5.45 7.82
C VAL A 101 -5.04 4.39 8.64
N VAL A 102 -4.34 3.31 9.00
CA VAL A 102 -4.98 2.17 9.67
C VAL A 102 -4.21 1.78 10.92
N SER A 103 -4.90 1.55 12.03
CA SER A 103 -4.27 1.01 13.23
C SER A 103 -3.86 -0.46 13.00
N PRO A 104 -2.80 -0.98 13.65
CA PRO A 104 -2.46 -2.40 13.59
C PRO A 104 -3.61 -3.33 14.01
N ARG A 105 -4.50 -2.88 14.91
CA ARG A 105 -5.64 -3.68 15.35
C ARG A 105 -6.68 -3.88 14.25
N ASP A 106 -6.85 -2.88 13.40
CA ASP A 106 -7.88 -2.86 12.36
C ASP A 106 -7.34 -3.37 11.01
N LEU A 107 -6.02 -3.48 10.86
CA LEU A 107 -5.39 -3.96 9.64
C LEU A 107 -5.26 -5.49 9.63
N VAL A 108 -6.07 -6.16 8.82
CA VAL A 108 -6.03 -7.63 8.65
C VAL A 108 -4.90 -8.04 7.73
N ALA A 109 -4.74 -7.35 6.59
CA ALA A 109 -3.68 -7.62 5.64
C ALA A 109 -3.35 -6.41 4.77
N VAL A 110 -2.13 -6.39 4.23
CA VAL A 110 -1.73 -5.53 3.11
C VAL A 110 -1.12 -6.44 2.07
N VAL A 111 -1.63 -6.35 0.85
CA VAL A 111 -1.13 -7.06 -0.32
C VAL A 111 -0.65 -6.01 -1.31
N VAL A 112 0.55 -6.18 -1.83
CA VAL A 112 1.15 -5.31 -2.83
C VAL A 112 1.66 -6.18 -3.96
N HIS A 113 1.17 -5.94 -5.19
CA HIS A 113 1.51 -6.74 -6.36
C HIS A 113 1.41 -8.25 -6.08
N GLY A 114 0.34 -8.65 -5.37
CA GLY A 114 0.06 -10.04 -5.00
C GLY A 114 0.88 -10.59 -3.82
N GLU A 115 1.90 -9.88 -3.38
CA GLU A 115 2.75 -10.28 -2.26
C GLU A 115 2.16 -9.77 -0.94
N LEU A 116 2.10 -10.63 0.07
CA LEU A 116 1.64 -10.25 1.40
C LEU A 116 2.73 -9.42 2.08
N VAL A 117 2.41 -8.19 2.49
CA VAL A 117 3.34 -7.28 3.21
C VAL A 117 3.02 -7.22 4.70
N VAL A 118 1.73 -7.21 5.05
CA VAL A 118 1.25 -7.15 6.43
C VAL A 118 0.24 -8.27 6.66
N ARG A 119 0.30 -8.90 7.84
CA ARG A 119 -0.67 -9.89 8.32
C ARG A 119 -1.02 -9.61 9.78
N GLN A 120 -2.31 -9.47 10.06
CA GLN A 120 -2.84 -9.17 11.41
C GLN A 120 -2.10 -8.01 12.08
N GLY A 121 -1.94 -6.90 11.34
CA GLY A 121 -1.28 -5.69 11.80
C GLY A 121 0.24 -5.77 11.94
N GLN A 122 0.85 -6.91 11.64
CA GLN A 122 2.30 -7.13 11.75
C GLN A 122 2.95 -7.27 10.36
N PRO A 123 4.13 -6.70 10.14
CA PRO A 123 4.87 -6.94 8.91
C PRO A 123 5.24 -8.42 8.80
N VAL A 124 5.12 -9.01 7.60
CA VAL A 124 5.50 -10.42 7.40
C VAL A 124 7.02 -10.60 7.30
N ARG A 125 7.76 -9.50 7.17
CA ARG A 125 9.21 -9.48 7.03
C ARG A 125 9.81 -8.25 7.72
N PRO A 126 11.06 -8.32 8.21
CA PRO A 126 11.77 -7.17 8.73
C PRO A 126 11.83 -6.00 7.73
N ALA A 127 11.93 -4.77 8.24
CA ALA A 127 12.26 -3.62 7.40
C ALA A 127 13.74 -3.65 6.99
N GLY A 128 14.11 -2.95 5.93
CA GLY A 128 15.51 -2.79 5.51
C GLY A 128 16.13 -3.99 4.79
N ILE A 129 15.37 -5.07 4.56
CA ILE A 129 15.83 -6.25 3.81
C ILE A 129 15.36 -6.25 2.35
N ASP A 130 14.86 -5.11 1.86
CA ASP A 130 14.35 -4.89 0.50
C ASP A 130 15.41 -4.95 -0.61
N GLY A 131 16.65 -5.32 -0.26
CA GLY A 131 17.77 -5.30 -1.20
C GLY A 131 18.19 -3.89 -1.62
N LEU A 132 17.78 -2.86 -0.87
CA LEU A 132 18.16 -1.48 -1.15
C LEU A 132 19.64 -1.29 -0.81
N SER A 133 20.43 -0.97 -1.82
CA SER A 133 21.80 -0.49 -1.60
C SER A 133 21.76 0.93 -1.03
N ALA A 134 22.82 1.34 -0.33
CA ALA A 134 22.93 2.71 0.19
C ALA A 134 22.85 3.81 -0.90
N GLY A 135 23.09 3.46 -2.17
CA GLY A 135 22.98 4.36 -3.33
C GLY A 135 21.65 4.28 -4.08
N ASP A 136 20.64 3.56 -3.57
CA ASP A 136 19.34 3.45 -4.23
C ASP A 136 18.66 4.84 -4.36
N ALA A 137 18.19 5.16 -5.56
CA ALA A 137 17.59 6.45 -5.87
C ALA A 137 16.28 6.71 -5.11
N ARG A 138 15.69 5.71 -4.44
CA ARG A 138 14.51 5.89 -3.58
C ARG A 138 14.87 6.33 -2.16
N LEU A 139 16.14 6.23 -1.76
CA LEU A 139 16.63 6.66 -0.45
C LEU A 139 17.03 8.14 -0.44
N GLY A 140 17.19 8.71 0.75
CA GLY A 140 17.57 10.11 0.96
C GLY A 140 16.38 11.01 1.24
N ALA A 141 16.55 12.30 0.97
CA ALA A 141 15.54 13.33 1.22
C ALA A 141 14.50 13.38 0.09
N TRP A 142 13.25 13.60 0.50
CA TRP A 142 12.07 13.76 -0.34
C TRP A 142 11.28 14.95 0.21
N THR A 143 11.15 16.03 -0.54
CA THR A 143 10.59 17.31 -0.07
C THR A 143 9.39 17.74 -0.91
N ASP A 144 8.33 18.18 -0.26
CA ASP A 144 7.23 18.89 -0.87
C ASP A 144 7.41 20.38 -0.54
N PRO A 145 7.99 21.16 -1.47
CA PRO A 145 8.32 22.57 -1.22
C PRO A 145 7.07 23.44 -1.06
N ARG A 146 5.88 22.96 -1.47
CA ARG A 146 4.63 23.72 -1.37
C ARG A 146 4.00 23.57 0.01
N ARG A 147 4.33 22.51 0.74
CA ARG A 147 3.64 22.13 1.99
C ARG A 147 4.57 22.03 3.22
N ASP A 148 5.81 22.49 3.10
CA ASP A 148 6.83 22.46 4.16
C ASP A 148 6.93 21.08 4.82
N MET A 149 7.15 20.06 3.99
CA MET A 149 7.29 18.67 4.41
C MET A 149 8.54 18.07 3.77
N THR A 150 9.41 17.48 4.58
CA THR A 150 10.56 16.70 4.12
C THR A 150 10.59 15.35 4.83
N GLN A 151 10.61 14.28 4.04
CA GLN A 151 10.83 12.93 4.49
C GLN A 151 12.26 12.50 4.17
N TYR A 152 12.87 11.72 5.06
CA TYR A 152 14.17 11.10 4.86
C TYR A 152 14.01 9.58 4.96
N LEU A 153 14.51 8.85 3.95
CA LEU A 153 14.48 7.39 3.88
C LEU A 153 15.89 6.82 3.93
N THR A 154 16.11 5.81 4.76
CA THR A 154 17.43 5.20 5.02
C THR A 154 17.45 3.72 4.67
N ALA A 155 18.65 3.21 4.35
CA ALA A 155 18.82 1.85 3.79
C ALA A 155 18.42 0.73 4.76
N ASP A 156 18.45 0.99 6.07
CA ASP A 156 17.97 0.08 7.11
C ASP A 156 16.43 0.08 7.26
N GLY A 157 15.72 0.72 6.32
CA GLY A 157 14.25 0.72 6.29
C GLY A 157 13.62 1.66 7.30
N ARG A 158 14.34 2.70 7.74
CA ARG A 158 13.82 3.73 8.64
C ARG A 158 13.45 5.01 7.90
N TYR A 159 12.38 5.66 8.34
CA TYR A 159 12.03 7.00 7.86
C TYR A 159 11.91 8.01 9.01
N SER A 160 12.11 9.28 8.66
CA SER A 160 11.73 10.42 9.50
C SER A 160 11.11 11.52 8.64
N GLU A 161 10.05 12.13 9.12
CA GLU A 161 9.36 13.26 8.50
C GLU A 161 9.56 14.53 9.35
N THR A 162 9.92 15.62 8.69
CA THR A 162 9.84 16.98 9.22
C THR A 162 8.67 17.66 8.54
N ARG A 163 7.75 18.24 9.32
CA ARG A 163 6.54 18.87 8.77
C ARG A 163 6.22 20.15 9.52
N SER A 164 6.00 21.23 8.77
CA SER A 164 5.64 22.54 9.31
C SER A 164 6.62 23.00 10.41
N GLY A 165 7.93 22.89 10.15
CA GLY A 165 9.00 23.19 11.11
C GLY A 165 9.18 22.20 12.28
N ARG A 166 8.30 21.20 12.46
CA ARG A 166 8.46 20.16 13.49
C ARG A 166 9.34 19.03 12.96
N ARG A 167 10.60 18.99 13.40
CA ARG A 167 11.53 17.89 13.12
C ARG A 167 11.03 16.59 13.76
N ASN A 168 11.14 15.47 13.04
CA ASN A 168 10.67 14.15 13.47
C ASN A 168 9.19 14.21 13.90
N ALA A 169 8.37 14.92 13.13
CA ALA A 169 6.92 14.93 13.31
C ALA A 169 6.36 13.50 13.26
N TYR A 170 6.90 12.68 12.35
CA TYR A 170 6.64 11.26 12.23
C TYR A 170 7.95 10.51 12.02
N THR A 171 8.05 9.30 12.53
CA THR A 171 9.21 8.42 12.37
C THR A 171 8.75 6.98 12.40
N GLY A 172 9.41 6.11 11.66
CA GLY A 172 9.02 4.72 11.68
C GLY A 172 9.85 3.85 10.78
N ARG A 173 9.21 2.77 10.33
CA ARG A 173 9.76 1.80 9.39
C ARG A 173 9.01 1.86 8.07
N PHE A 174 9.68 1.48 6.99
CA PHE A 174 9.05 1.31 5.70
C PHE A 174 9.47 0.00 5.02
N TRP A 175 8.63 -0.43 4.09
CA TRP A 175 8.83 -1.55 3.19
C TRP A 175 8.60 -1.07 1.77
N LEU A 176 9.53 -1.38 0.88
CA LEU A 176 9.39 -1.16 -0.55
C LEU A 176 9.01 -2.44 -1.27
N ASP A 177 8.08 -2.30 -2.22
CA ASP A 177 7.74 -3.35 -3.18
C ASP A 177 7.53 -2.66 -4.53
N GLU A 178 8.51 -2.81 -5.42
CA GLU A 178 8.63 -2.07 -6.68
C GLU A 178 8.46 -0.55 -6.51
N ASP A 179 7.30 -0.03 -6.93
CA ASP A 179 6.90 1.37 -6.89
C ASP A 179 6.06 1.71 -5.66
N ARG A 180 5.71 0.75 -4.81
CA ARG A 180 4.91 0.98 -3.60
C ARG A 180 5.79 1.10 -2.36
N ILE A 181 5.37 1.99 -1.47
CA ILE A 181 5.94 2.12 -0.14
C ILE A 181 4.86 1.97 0.92
N THR A 182 5.11 1.10 1.90
CA THR A 182 4.25 0.88 3.06
C THR A 182 4.98 1.33 4.31
N TYR A 183 4.33 2.12 5.17
CA TYR A 183 4.90 2.67 6.39
C TYR A 183 4.25 2.05 7.63
N LEU A 184 5.05 1.80 8.66
CA LEU A 184 4.60 1.60 10.04
C LEU A 184 5.25 2.66 10.91
N ASP A 185 4.45 3.62 11.34
CA ASP A 185 4.89 4.69 12.24
C ASP A 185 5.17 4.15 13.64
N ASP A 186 6.17 4.71 14.32
CA ASP A 186 6.55 4.31 15.68
C ASP A 186 5.46 4.66 16.71
N THR A 187 4.51 5.55 16.39
CA THR A 187 3.28 5.79 17.19
C THR A 187 2.18 4.75 16.96
N GLY A 188 2.34 3.83 15.99
CA GLY A 188 1.47 2.68 15.82
C GLY A 188 0.33 2.87 14.81
N PHE A 189 0.63 3.39 13.62
CA PHE A 189 -0.29 3.38 12.48
C PHE A 189 0.41 2.98 11.18
N TRP A 190 -0.37 2.43 10.25
CA TRP A 190 0.05 2.09 8.91
C TRP A 190 -0.38 3.17 7.92
N ALA A 191 0.48 3.48 6.96
CA ALA A 191 0.19 4.40 5.87
C ALA A 191 0.86 3.95 4.58
N PHE A 192 0.44 4.50 3.43
CA PHE A 192 0.79 3.97 2.12
C PHE A 192 1.17 5.08 1.15
N GLY A 193 2.05 4.78 0.21
CA GLY A 193 2.50 5.70 -0.83
C GLY A 193 2.95 4.97 -2.09
N GLN A 194 3.33 5.76 -3.10
CA GLN A 194 3.76 5.26 -4.39
C GLN A 194 4.80 6.18 -5.01
N TYR A 195 5.83 5.60 -5.64
CA TYR A 195 6.71 6.28 -6.56
C TYR A 195 6.08 6.29 -7.95
N HIS A 196 5.99 7.46 -8.56
CA HIS A 196 5.52 7.61 -9.93
C HIS A 196 6.38 8.65 -10.64
N ASP A 197 6.97 8.28 -11.76
CA ASP A 197 7.79 9.17 -12.59
C ASP A 197 8.85 9.98 -11.80
N GLY A 198 9.62 9.28 -10.96
CA GLY A 198 10.69 9.87 -10.14
C GLY A 198 10.20 10.72 -8.94
N THR A 199 8.89 10.78 -8.70
CA THR A 199 8.26 11.52 -7.59
C THR A 199 7.69 10.55 -6.57
N LEU A 200 7.80 10.87 -5.28
CA LEU A 200 7.16 10.10 -4.21
C LEU A 200 5.83 10.76 -3.83
N HIS A 201 4.76 9.99 -3.94
CA HIS A 201 3.41 10.40 -3.61
C HIS A 201 2.95 9.70 -2.34
N HIS A 202 2.55 10.47 -1.32
CA HIS A 202 2.11 9.93 -0.04
C HIS A 202 1.30 10.96 0.73
N ALA A 203 0.17 10.57 1.35
CA ALA A 203 -0.61 11.42 2.25
C ALA A 203 -1.01 12.79 1.68
N GLY A 204 -1.27 12.85 0.37
CA GLY A 204 -1.58 14.10 -0.33
C GLY A 204 -0.37 15.02 -0.58
N PHE A 205 0.85 14.54 -0.36
CA PHE A 205 2.09 15.24 -0.68
C PHE A 205 2.68 14.73 -2.00
N VAL A 206 3.32 15.65 -2.72
CA VAL A 206 4.05 15.38 -3.96
C VAL A 206 5.52 15.72 -3.68
N LEU A 207 6.29 14.68 -3.41
CA LEU A 207 7.64 14.81 -2.86
C LEU A 207 8.68 14.58 -3.95
N GLN A 208 9.62 15.52 -4.04
CA GLN A 208 10.71 15.50 -5.00
C GLN A 208 12.06 15.42 -4.28
N LYS A 209 13.08 14.92 -4.98
CA LYS A 209 14.46 14.93 -4.48
C LYS A 209 15.10 16.30 -4.50
#